data_AF-A0A953NPU8-F1
#
_entry.id   AF-A0A953NPU8-F1
#
_cell.length_a   1.000
_cell.length_b   1.000
_cell.length_c   1.000
_cell.angle_alpha   90.00
_cell.angle_beta   90.00
_cell.angle_gamma   90.00
#
_symmetry.space_group_name_H-M   'P 1'
#
loop_
_entity.id
_entity.type
_entity.pdbx_description
1 polymer ?
#
loop_
_entity_poly.entity_id
_entity_poly.type
_entity_poly.pdbx_seq_one_letter_code
_entity_poly.pdbx_strand_id
1 'polypeptide(L)'
;MRFCEWLEHTALITAINNSLVLATIVEVLHYFSLFLLVGSILIVDLRLLGLAARRRNAAEVADEMFSLMWAGLVLNFATGFLLFAGDATTFYGNRVFHIKLAVILLAVIVGVIVQWGAARWGRLPAVPSGAKLLAFVSLALWIASILAAVEVPSLTSVG
;
A
#
# COMPACT_ATOMS: atom_id res chain seq x y z
N MET A 1 -21.87 13.71 -0.30
CA MET A 1 -22.71 12.50 -0.46
C MET A 1 -23.07 12.23 -1.92
N ARG A 2 -23.63 13.18 -2.68
CA ARG A 2 -23.98 13.00 -4.11
C ARG A 2 -22.91 12.35 -5.02
N PHE A 3 -21.62 12.62 -4.79
CA PHE A 3 -20.53 11.98 -5.54
C PHE A 3 -20.35 10.50 -5.19
N CYS A 4 -20.44 10.14 -3.90
CA CYS A 4 -20.33 8.77 -3.42
C CYS A 4 -21.50 7.92 -3.92
N GLU A 5 -22.72 8.46 -3.83
CA GLU A 5 -23.94 7.82 -4.38
C GLU A 5 -23.80 7.60 -5.89
N TRP A 6 -23.28 8.60 -6.62
CA TRP A 6 -23.03 8.45 -8.05
C TRP A 6 -22.03 7.33 -8.37
N LEU A 7 -20.95 7.20 -7.59
CA LEU A 7 -19.95 6.13 -7.77
C LEU A 7 -20.57 4.74 -7.59
N GLU A 8 -21.34 4.55 -6.52
CA GLU A 8 -22.01 3.29 -6.18
C GLU A 8 -22.96 2.80 -7.29
N HIS A 9 -23.62 3.74 -7.98
CA HIS A 9 -24.58 3.44 -9.04
C HIS A 9 -23.99 3.37 -10.46
N THR A 10 -22.67 3.44 -10.60
CA THR A 10 -22.06 3.21 -11.92
C THR A 10 -22.24 1.75 -12.35
N ALA A 11 -22.38 1.53 -13.67
CA ALA A 11 -22.63 0.20 -14.23
C ALA A 11 -21.54 -0.82 -13.86
N LEU A 12 -20.28 -0.38 -13.79
CA LEU A 12 -19.15 -1.22 -13.38
C LEU A 12 -19.29 -1.68 -11.93
N ILE A 13 -19.55 -0.74 -11.00
CA ILE A 13 -19.67 -1.05 -9.58
C ILE A 13 -20.89 -1.92 -9.30
N THR A 14 -22.01 -1.61 -9.96
CA THR A 14 -23.23 -2.44 -9.88
C THR A 14 -22.97 -3.87 -10.38
N ALA A 15 -22.21 -4.03 -11.47
CA ALA A 15 -21.85 -5.36 -11.98
C ALA A 15 -20.94 -6.15 -11.02
N ILE A 16 -19.98 -5.46 -10.38
CA ILE A 16 -19.10 -6.06 -9.36
C ILE A 16 -19.92 -6.49 -8.15
N ASN A 17 -20.76 -5.60 -7.61
CA ASN A 17 -21.56 -5.85 -6.41
C ASN A 17 -22.61 -6.96 -6.62
N ASN A 18 -23.14 -7.12 -7.84
CA ASN A 18 -24.12 -8.17 -8.15
C ASN A 18 -23.50 -9.55 -8.46
N SER A 19 -22.17 -9.66 -8.49
CA SER A 19 -21.47 -10.91 -8.82
C SER A 19 -20.43 -11.23 -7.76
N LEU A 20 -20.70 -12.28 -6.97
CA LEU A 20 -19.75 -12.78 -5.97
C LEU A 20 -18.37 -13.04 -6.59
N VAL A 21 -18.32 -13.62 -7.79
CA VAL A 21 -17.06 -13.91 -8.48
C VAL A 21 -16.28 -12.64 -8.79
N LEU A 22 -16.94 -11.58 -9.29
CA LEU A 22 -16.26 -10.32 -9.61
C LEU A 22 -15.78 -9.61 -8.34
N ALA A 23 -16.62 -9.56 -7.30
CA ALA A 23 -16.26 -8.99 -6.01
C ALA A 23 -15.03 -9.72 -5.42
N THR A 24 -15.04 -11.06 -5.38
CA THR A 24 -13.91 -11.85 -4.91
C THR A 24 -12.65 -11.63 -5.74
N ILE A 25 -12.76 -11.52 -7.07
CA ILE A 25 -11.59 -11.22 -7.92
C ILE A 25 -10.99 -9.86 -7.55
N VAL A 26 -11.81 -8.82 -7.35
CA VAL A 26 -11.33 -7.49 -6.98
C VAL A 26 -10.64 -7.53 -5.61
N GLU A 27 -11.22 -8.22 -4.62
CA GLU A 27 -10.61 -8.38 -3.29
C GLU A 27 -9.27 -9.13 -3.34
N VAL A 28 -9.21 -10.25 -4.08
CA VAL A 28 -7.98 -11.04 -4.23
C VAL A 28 -6.90 -10.22 -4.93
N LEU A 29 -7.25 -9.50 -6.00
CA LEU A 29 -6.30 -8.62 -6.69
C LEU A 29 -5.82 -7.49 -5.78
N HIS A 30 -6.69 -6.95 -4.92
CA HIS A 30 -6.31 -5.94 -3.94
C HIS A 30 -5.26 -6.47 -2.97
N TYR A 31 -5.52 -7.59 -2.29
CA TYR A 31 -4.55 -8.18 -1.36
C TYR A 31 -3.27 -8.62 -2.05
N PHE A 32 -3.37 -9.23 -3.23
CA PHE A 32 -2.20 -9.61 -4.02
C PHE A 32 -1.31 -8.41 -4.35
N SER A 33 -1.91 -7.32 -4.81
CA SER A 33 -1.19 -6.08 -5.14
C SER A 33 -0.57 -5.41 -3.90
N LEU A 34 -1.24 -5.50 -2.75
CA LEU A 34 -0.70 -5.07 -1.47
C LEU A 34 0.56 -5.87 -1.11
N PHE A 35 0.55 -7.20 -1.26
CA PHE A 35 1.73 -8.03 -1.02
C PHE A 35 2.89 -7.69 -1.97
N LEU A 36 2.62 -7.42 -3.25
CA LEU A 36 3.65 -6.99 -4.19
C LEU A 36 4.25 -5.63 -3.78
N LEU A 37 3.40 -4.66 -3.45
CA LEU A 37 3.80 -3.32 -3.05
C LEU A 37 4.60 -3.34 -1.74
N VAL A 38 4.02 -3.89 -0.68
CA VAL A 38 4.64 -3.90 0.65
C VAL A 38 5.85 -4.83 0.66
N GLY A 39 5.79 -5.97 -0.02
CA GLY A 39 6.91 -6.91 -0.10
C GLY A 39 8.13 -6.31 -0.79
N SER A 40 7.94 -5.58 -1.89
CA SER A 40 9.04 -4.90 -2.59
C SER A 40 9.67 -3.80 -1.73
N ILE A 41 8.85 -2.98 -1.04
CA ILE A 41 9.33 -1.95 -0.11
C ILE A 41 10.07 -2.57 1.08
N LEU A 42 9.51 -3.63 1.68
CA LEU A 42 10.10 -4.35 2.81
C LEU A 42 11.51 -4.87 2.48
N ILE A 43 11.71 -5.42 1.27
CA ILE A 43 13.02 -5.91 0.83
C ILE A 43 14.06 -4.77 0.79
N VAL A 44 13.68 -3.60 0.26
CA VAL A 44 14.56 -2.42 0.18
C VAL A 44 14.85 -1.86 1.57
N ASP A 45 13.82 -1.72 2.41
CA ASP A 45 13.96 -1.20 3.77
C ASP A 45 14.86 -2.11 4.63
N LEU A 46 14.61 -3.42 4.62
CA LEU A 46 15.46 -4.39 5.33
C LEU A 46 16.89 -4.40 4.79
N ARG A 47 17.09 -4.14 3.50
CA ARG A 47 18.43 -4.01 2.94
C ARG A 47 19.14 -2.77 3.48
N LEU A 48 18.47 -1.62 3.56
CA LEU A 48 19.04 -0.38 4.10
C LEU A 48 19.34 -0.50 5.61
N LEU A 49 18.48 -1.21 6.36
CA LEU A 49 18.71 -1.54 7.76
C LEU A 49 19.84 -2.56 7.96
N GLY A 50 20.29 -3.22 6.90
CA GLY A 50 21.31 -4.26 6.96
C GLY A 50 20.79 -5.54 7.60
N LEU A 51 19.51 -5.87 7.43
CA LEU A 51 18.88 -7.10 7.93
C LEU A 51 18.70 -8.14 6.81
N ALA A 52 18.45 -7.71 5.57
CA ALA A 52 18.30 -8.58 4.40
C ALA A 52 19.29 -8.22 3.27
N ALA A 53 19.48 -9.13 2.31
CA ALA A 53 20.27 -8.93 1.08
C ALA A 53 21.67 -8.29 1.28
N ARG A 54 22.32 -8.53 2.43
CA ARG A 54 23.57 -7.86 2.86
C ARG A 54 24.73 -7.99 1.86
N ARG A 55 24.70 -9.01 1.00
CA ARG A 55 25.72 -9.28 -0.03
C ARG A 55 25.56 -8.44 -1.31
N ARG A 56 24.41 -7.78 -1.49
CA ARG A 56 24.07 -7.01 -2.69
C ARG A 56 24.09 -5.51 -2.41
N ASN A 57 24.26 -4.68 -3.43
CA ASN A 57 24.16 -3.24 -3.27
C ASN A 57 22.68 -2.85 -3.01
N ALA A 58 22.43 -1.88 -2.11
CA ALA A 58 21.09 -1.34 -1.90
C ALA A 58 20.50 -0.69 -3.17
N ALA A 59 21.35 -0.12 -4.03
CA ALA A 59 20.94 0.43 -5.33
C ALA A 59 20.40 -0.66 -6.27
N GLU A 60 21.12 -1.79 -6.39
CA GLU A 60 20.69 -2.93 -7.23
C GLU A 60 19.38 -3.51 -6.74
N VAL A 61 19.25 -3.68 -5.42
CA VAL A 61 18.01 -4.21 -4.82
C VAL A 61 16.84 -3.25 -5.07
N ALA A 62 17.06 -1.93 -4.93
CA ALA A 62 16.04 -0.95 -5.22
C ALA A 62 15.63 -0.98 -6.71
N ASP A 63 16.58 -0.99 -7.64
CA ASP A 63 16.30 -1.01 -9.07
C ASP A 63 15.49 -2.26 -9.48
N GLU A 64 15.82 -3.43 -8.94
CA GLU A 64 15.03 -4.66 -9.19
C GLU A 64 13.61 -4.58 -8.63
N MET A 65 13.44 -3.98 -7.46
CA MET A 65 12.14 -3.85 -6.80
C MET A 65 11.30 -2.71 -7.37
N PHE A 66 11.88 -1.78 -8.14
CA PHE A 66 11.22 -0.57 -8.61
C PHE A 66 9.95 -0.88 -9.43
N SER A 67 10.07 -1.75 -10.43
CA SER A 67 8.94 -2.11 -11.30
C SER A 67 7.82 -2.82 -10.53
N LEU A 68 8.17 -3.69 -9.58
CA LEU A 68 7.21 -4.40 -8.73
C LEU A 68 6.50 -3.45 -7.77
N MET A 69 7.23 -2.49 -7.19
CA MET A 69 6.67 -1.47 -6.32
C MET A 69 5.64 -0.61 -7.06
N TRP A 70 5.96 -0.12 -8.25
CA TRP A 70 5.03 0.70 -9.03
C TRP A 70 3.84 -0.08 -9.57
N ALA A 71 4.06 -1.30 -10.06
CA ALA A 71 2.97 -2.17 -10.51
C ALA A 71 2.02 -2.50 -9.35
N GLY A 72 2.57 -2.84 -8.19
CA GLY A 72 1.81 -3.08 -6.96
C GLY A 72 1.03 -1.84 -6.52
N LEU A 73 1.66 -0.66 -6.53
CA LEU A 73 1.01 0.60 -6.16
C LEU A 73 -0.19 0.94 -7.05
N VAL A 74 0.00 0.88 -8.37
CA VAL A 74 -1.06 1.20 -9.35
C VAL A 74 -2.22 0.21 -9.22
N LEU A 75 -1.91 -1.09 -9.14
CA LEU A 75 -2.93 -2.12 -9.02
C LEU A 75 -3.67 -2.04 -7.68
N ASN A 76 -2.96 -1.78 -6.58
CA ASN A 76 -3.53 -1.64 -5.24
C ASN A 76 -4.44 -0.41 -5.13
N PHE A 77 -4.02 0.71 -5.74
CA PHE A 77 -4.85 1.91 -5.81
C PHE A 77 -6.12 1.67 -6.63
N ALA A 78 -5.99 1.08 -7.83
CA ALA A 78 -7.13 0.83 -8.70
C ALA A 78 -8.16 -0.12 -8.06
N THR A 79 -7.69 -1.25 -7.53
CA THR A 79 -8.57 -2.23 -6.85
C THR A 79 -9.14 -1.69 -5.55
N GLY A 80 -8.35 -0.97 -4.75
CA GLY A 80 -8.83 -0.33 -3.53
C GLY A 80 -9.88 0.75 -3.81
N PHE A 81 -9.74 1.48 -4.91
CA PHE A 81 -10.76 2.43 -5.37
C PHE A 81 -12.05 1.73 -5.78
N LEU A 82 -11.97 0.57 -6.46
CA LEU A 82 -13.16 -0.23 -6.79
C LEU A 82 -13.89 -0.73 -5.54
N LEU A 83 -13.13 -1.22 -4.54
CA LEU A 83 -13.70 -1.63 -3.25
C LEU A 83 -14.35 -0.46 -2.50
N PHE A 84 -13.69 0.70 -2.48
CA PHE A 84 -14.26 1.92 -1.92
C PHE A 84 -15.55 2.33 -2.65
N ALA A 85 -15.54 2.32 -3.98
CA ALA A 85 -16.67 2.73 -4.80
C ALA A 85 -17.89 1.82 -4.62
N GLY A 86 -17.69 0.55 -4.22
CA GLY A 86 -18.76 -0.40 -3.92
C GLY A 86 -19.66 -0.01 -2.76
N ASP A 87 -19.14 0.76 -1.79
CA ASP A 87 -19.86 1.24 -0.60
C ASP A 87 -19.30 2.61 -0.15
N ALA A 88 -19.21 3.53 -1.11
CA ALA A 88 -18.49 4.79 -0.98
C ALA A 88 -19.05 5.71 0.10
N THR A 89 -20.37 5.71 0.30
CA THR A 89 -21.08 6.51 1.29
C THR A 89 -20.73 6.05 2.70
N THR A 90 -20.72 4.73 2.94
CA THR A 90 -20.31 4.14 4.22
C THR A 90 -18.85 4.42 4.52
N PHE A 91 -17.95 4.17 3.56
CA PHE A 91 -16.52 4.41 3.76
C PHE A 91 -16.20 5.89 3.97
N TYR A 92 -16.84 6.81 3.23
CA TYR A 92 -16.64 8.25 3.38
C TYR A 92 -17.09 8.78 4.76
N GLY A 93 -18.11 8.17 5.36
CA GLY A 93 -18.54 8.51 6.72
C GLY A 93 -17.62 7.96 7.82
N ASN A 94 -16.76 7.00 7.49
CA ASN A 94 -15.99 6.25 8.48
C ASN A 94 -14.66 6.93 8.82
N ARG A 95 -14.51 7.37 10.08
CA ARG A 95 -13.28 8.01 10.57
C ARG A 95 -12.04 7.10 10.47
N VAL A 96 -12.19 5.80 10.69
CA VAL A 96 -11.08 4.84 10.60
C VAL A 96 -10.59 4.70 9.18
N PHE A 97 -11.49 4.76 8.19
CA PHE A 97 -11.12 4.78 6.78
C PHE A 97 -10.26 6.00 6.44
N HIS A 98 -10.60 7.19 6.93
CA HIS A 98 -9.78 8.39 6.72
C HIS A 98 -8.39 8.29 7.37
N ILE A 99 -8.29 7.74 8.58
CA ILE A 99 -7.00 7.49 9.25
C ILE A 99 -6.18 6.52 8.40
N LYS A 100 -6.78 5.42 7.93
CA LYS A 100 -6.13 4.44 7.05
C LYS A 100 -5.59 5.11 5.78
N LEU A 101 -6.38 5.95 5.11
CA LEU A 101 -5.92 6.68 3.93
C LEU A 101 -4.76 7.64 4.23
N ALA A 102 -4.79 8.35 5.36
CA ALA A 102 -3.70 9.24 5.77
C ALA A 102 -2.40 8.46 6.05
N VAL A 103 -2.49 7.32 6.74
CA VAL A 103 -1.35 6.43 7.01
C VAL A 103 -0.80 5.86 5.71
N ILE A 104 -1.65 5.38 4.80
CA ILE A 104 -1.22 4.87 3.48
C ILE A 104 -0.52 5.96 2.67
N LEU A 105 -1.08 7.17 2.63
CA LEU A 105 -0.47 8.29 1.91
C LEU A 105 0.93 8.60 2.45
N LEU A 106 1.07 8.64 3.78
CA LEU A 106 2.36 8.85 4.42
C LEU A 106 3.33 7.68 4.14
N ALA A 107 2.85 6.44 4.21
CA ALA A 107 3.65 5.24 3.91
C ALA A 107 4.18 5.26 2.46
N VAL A 108 3.33 5.62 1.50
CA VAL A 108 3.71 5.74 0.08
C VAL A 108 4.75 6.84 -0.10
N ILE A 109 4.55 8.03 0.49
CA ILE A 109 5.51 9.13 0.38
C ILE A 109 6.87 8.72 0.94
N VAL A 110 6.90 8.16 2.15
CA VAL A 110 8.15 7.73 2.79
C VAL A 110 8.80 6.59 2.00
N GLY A 111 8.02 5.60 1.54
CA GLY A 111 8.51 4.50 0.72
C GLY A 111 9.13 4.97 -0.61
N VAL A 112 8.50 5.93 -1.29
CA VAL A 112 9.06 6.52 -2.52
C VAL A 112 10.35 7.29 -2.23
N ILE A 113 10.42 8.05 -1.14
CA ILE A 113 11.65 8.73 -0.71
C ILE A 113 12.76 7.72 -0.45
N VAL A 114 12.45 6.61 0.23
CA VAL A 114 13.42 5.54 0.48
C VAL A 114 13.86 4.87 -0.82
N GLN A 115 12.92 4.54 -1.71
CA GLN A 115 13.19 3.88 -2.99
C GLN A 115 14.13 4.72 -3.87
N TRP A 116 13.85 6.01 -4.02
CA TRP A 116 14.72 6.92 -4.78
C TRP A 116 16.03 7.22 -4.05
N GLY A 117 15.99 7.32 -2.72
CA GLY A 117 17.18 7.53 -1.89
C GLY A 117 18.15 6.34 -1.93
N ALA A 118 17.65 5.12 -2.01
CA ALA A 118 18.43 3.89 -2.04
C ALA A 118 19.42 3.85 -3.21
N ALA A 119 19.04 4.40 -4.37
CA ALA A 119 19.93 4.55 -5.53
C ALA A 119 21.19 5.40 -5.21
N ARG A 120 21.05 6.42 -4.35
CA ARG A 120 22.16 7.27 -3.91
C ARG A 120 22.91 6.66 -2.73
N TRP A 121 22.20 6.17 -1.72
CA TRP A 121 22.82 5.63 -0.50
C TRP A 121 23.56 4.32 -0.74
N GLY A 122 23.12 3.51 -1.71
CA GLY A 122 23.80 2.27 -2.10
C GLY A 122 25.19 2.48 -2.71
N ARG A 123 25.50 3.69 -3.20
CA ARG A 123 26.83 4.02 -3.74
C ARG A 123 27.82 4.49 -2.67
N LEU A 124 27.34 4.72 -1.44
CA LEU A 124 28.19 5.15 -0.34
C LEU A 124 28.89 3.95 0.31
N PRO A 125 30.08 4.14 0.91
CA PRO A 125 30.78 3.07 1.64
C PRO A 125 29.95 2.46 2.78
N ALA A 126 29.05 3.26 3.36
CA ALA A 126 28.11 2.83 4.39
C ALA A 126 26.77 3.55 4.24
N VAL A 127 25.67 2.86 4.58
CA VAL A 127 24.32 3.44 4.59
C VAL A 127 24.21 4.47 5.72
N PRO A 128 23.84 5.73 5.44
CA PRO A 128 23.71 6.78 6.45
C PRO A 128 22.65 6.45 7.51
N SER A 129 22.83 6.91 8.75
CA SER A 129 21.86 6.69 9.84
C SER A 129 20.47 7.27 9.52
N GLY A 130 20.40 8.39 8.81
CA GLY A 130 19.12 8.97 8.36
C GLY A 130 18.37 8.08 7.37
N ALA A 131 19.09 7.37 6.48
CA ALA A 131 18.48 6.41 5.56
C ALA A 131 17.92 5.19 6.30
N LYS A 132 18.62 4.72 7.34
CA LYS A 132 18.14 3.65 8.22
C LYS A 132 16.87 4.08 8.98
N LEU A 133 16.84 5.32 9.48
CA LEU A 133 15.67 5.85 10.16
C LEU A 133 14.46 5.93 9.22
N LEU A 134 14.65 6.43 7.99
CA LEU A 134 13.57 6.48 6.99
C LEU A 134 13.05 5.09 6.62
N ALA A 135 13.95 4.12 6.43
CA ALA A 135 13.56 2.73 6.19
C ALA A 135 12.77 2.14 7.36
N PHE A 136 13.19 2.42 8.61
CA PHE A 136 12.44 1.98 9.79
C PHE A 136 11.04 2.63 9.87
N VAL A 137 10.95 3.93 9.61
CA VAL A 137 9.66 4.66 9.59
C VAL A 137 8.75 4.13 8.48
N SER A 138 9.30 3.86 7.28
CA SER A 138 8.57 3.22 6.17
C SER A 138 7.94 1.90 6.59
N LEU A 139 8.73 1.01 7.20
CA LEU A 139 8.24 -0.28 7.71
C LEU A 139 7.14 -0.11 8.76
N ALA A 140 7.35 0.79 9.72
CA ALA A 140 6.37 1.05 10.77
C ALA A 140 5.04 1.55 10.18
N LEU A 141 5.09 2.42 9.17
CA LEU A 141 3.90 2.94 8.49
C LEU A 141 3.15 1.86 7.70
N TRP A 142 3.86 0.97 7.00
CA TRP A 142 3.21 -0.14 6.31
C TRP A 142 2.57 -1.13 7.28
N ILE A 143 3.25 -1.48 8.37
CA ILE A 143 2.67 -2.30 9.43
C ILE A 143 1.43 -1.61 10.02
N ALA A 144 1.51 -0.32 10.33
CA ALA A 144 0.37 0.45 10.83
C ALA A 144 -0.80 0.46 9.83
N SER A 145 -0.54 0.57 8.53
CA SER A 145 -1.58 0.55 7.49
C SER A 145 -2.30 -0.81 7.41
N ILE A 146 -1.56 -1.90 7.62
CA ILE A 146 -2.10 -3.26 7.64
C ILE A 146 -2.92 -3.49 8.92
N LEU A 147 -2.39 -3.06 10.08
CA LEU A 147 -3.12 -3.18 11.35
C LEU A 147 -4.39 -2.34 11.36
N ALA A 148 -4.35 -1.12 10.82
CA ALA A 148 -5.54 -0.29 10.66
C ALA A 148 -6.60 -0.95 9.77
N ALA A 149 -6.21 -1.87 8.87
CA ALA A 149 -7.17 -2.64 8.08
C ALA A 149 -7.96 -3.66 8.92
N VAL A 150 -7.41 -4.17 10.01
CA VAL A 150 -8.08 -5.13 10.91
C VAL A 150 -9.20 -4.47 11.72
N GLU A 151 -9.09 -3.17 12.00
CA GLU A 151 -10.11 -2.44 12.77
C GLU A 151 -11.34 -2.05 11.93
N VAL A 152 -11.22 -1.99 10.58
CA VAL A 152 -12.32 -1.57 9.71
C VAL A 152 -13.53 -2.50 9.82
N PRO A 153 -13.41 -3.84 9.76
CA PRO A 153 -14.55 -4.75 9.94
C PRO A 153 -15.12 -4.74 11.36
N SER A 154 -14.27 -4.52 12.37
CA SER A 154 -14.69 -4.58 13.79
C SER A 154 -15.65 -3.45 14.20
N LEU A 155 -15.72 -2.38 13.41
CA LEU A 155 -16.56 -1.21 13.68
C LEU A 155 -17.76 -1.09 12.75
N THR A 156 -17.83 -1.87 11.66
CA THR A 156 -18.92 -1.81 10.67
C THR A 156 -19.98 -2.90 10.82
N SER A 157 -19.86 -3.80 11.81
CA SER A 157 -20.83 -4.91 12.04
C SER A 157 -21.11 -5.76 10.79
N VAL A 158 -20.16 -5.86 9.87
CA VAL A 158 -20.25 -6.79 8.74
C VAL A 158 -19.29 -7.94 9.04
N GLY A 159 -19.84 -8.92 9.76
CA GLY A 159 -19.34 -10.28 9.88
C GLY A 159 -20.39 -11.25 9.36
#